data_AF-A0A661ZKP4-F1
#
_entry.id   AF-A0A661ZKP4-F1
#
_cell.length_a   1.000
_cell.length_b   1.000
_cell.length_c   1.000
_cell.angle_alpha   90.00
_cell.angle_beta   90.00
_cell.angle_gamma   90.00
#
_symmetry.space_group_name_H-M   'P 1'
#
loop_
_entity.id
_entity.type
_entity.pdbx_description
1 polymer ?
#
loop_
_entity_poly.entity_id
_entity_poly.type
_entity_poly.pdbx_seq_one_letter_code
_entity_poly.pdbx_strand_id
1 'polypeptide(L)'
;MKKTLLILALILSLSDLYAQVNAFGEKEKTKKEWFFAIRLMANLNGSLIQTAIVKPKPDGGYEIQHIPQDDWIRQVMGTENSNANPDKENLIQKYNVFEVPNKITNEGIKEFTLNKTKAILSNLWRLKYSEYPFFDPERNQDKGWAKNPDDKITWMPSEGQIQLLKPYGITNLSDFFIGEHLFDLLKDVRNRDWQNRYIQSAGVYYKDTDN
;
A
#
# COMPACT_ATOMS: atom_id res chain seq x y z
N MET A 1 8.40 37.34 -51.84
CA MET A 1 8.99 36.00 -51.62
C MET A 1 10.06 35.97 -50.53
N LYS A 2 11.18 36.71 -50.61
CA LYS A 2 12.25 36.65 -49.59
C LYS A 2 11.81 36.95 -48.15
N LYS A 3 10.91 37.94 -47.95
CA LYS A 3 10.36 38.27 -46.61
C LYS A 3 9.44 37.19 -46.05
N THR A 4 8.69 36.51 -46.92
CA THR A 4 7.76 35.44 -46.54
C THR A 4 8.51 34.17 -46.12
N LEU A 5 9.62 33.82 -46.79
CA LEU A 5 10.49 32.73 -46.38
C LEU A 5 11.16 32.97 -45.02
N LEU A 6 11.53 34.22 -44.72
CA LEU A 6 12.19 34.58 -43.47
C LEU A 6 11.25 34.45 -42.26
N ILE A 7 9.98 34.81 -42.43
CA ILE A 7 8.95 34.67 -41.38
C ILE A 7 8.67 33.18 -41.12
N LEU A 8 8.60 32.35 -42.17
CA LEU A 8 8.36 30.91 -42.03
C LEU A 8 9.52 30.22 -41.29
N ALA A 9 10.77 30.59 -41.61
CA ALA A 9 11.96 30.07 -40.92
C ALA A 9 11.99 30.47 -39.43
N LEU A 10 11.54 31.69 -39.10
CA LEU A 10 11.46 32.16 -37.71
C LEU A 10 10.42 31.38 -36.89
N ILE A 11 9.25 31.09 -37.48
CA ILE A 11 8.19 30.33 -36.81
C ILE A 11 8.63 28.89 -36.52
N LEU A 12 9.31 28.24 -37.48
CA LEU A 12 9.85 26.89 -37.29
C LEU A 12 10.91 26.83 -36.17
N SER A 13 11.79 27.84 -36.10
CA SER A 13 12.80 27.90 -35.03
C SER A 13 12.21 28.10 -33.62
N LEU A 14 11.06 28.77 -33.51
CA LEU A 14 10.37 28.98 -32.25
C LEU A 14 9.64 27.72 -31.77
N SER A 15 9.12 26.89 -32.68
CA SER A 15 8.52 25.60 -32.31
C SER A 15 9.54 24.60 -31.78
N ASP A 16 10.75 24.57 -32.36
CA ASP A 16 11.82 23.67 -31.89
C ASP A 16 12.31 24.06 -30.49
N LEU A 17 12.39 25.37 -30.20
CA LEU A 17 12.72 25.87 -28.88
C LEU A 17 11.64 25.51 -27.85
N TYR A 18 10.36 25.59 -28.23
CA TYR A 18 9.23 25.22 -27.37
C TYR A 18 9.20 23.71 -27.09
N ALA A 19 9.53 22.88 -28.08
CA ALA A 19 9.64 21.43 -27.92
C ALA A 19 10.80 21.04 -27.00
N GLN A 20 11.97 21.68 -27.14
CA GLN A 20 13.11 21.44 -26.25
C GLN A 20 12.85 21.88 -24.81
N VAL A 21 12.17 23.00 -24.58
CA VAL A 21 11.82 23.47 -23.23
C VAL A 21 10.84 22.51 -22.54
N ASN A 22 9.88 21.94 -23.29
CA ASN A 22 8.96 20.93 -22.76
C ASN A 22 9.67 19.58 -22.48
N ALA A 23 10.62 19.19 -23.33
CA ALA A 23 11.42 17.97 -23.14
C ALA A 23 12.42 18.06 -21.98
N PHE A 24 12.91 19.26 -21.64
CA PHE A 24 13.83 19.47 -20.51
C PHE A 24 13.14 19.43 -19.13
N GLY A 25 11.80 19.48 -19.10
CA GLY A 25 11.00 19.50 -17.87
C GLY A 25 10.41 18.15 -17.45
N GLU A 26 10.28 17.19 -18.38
CA GLU A 26 9.86 15.83 -18.04
C GLU A 26 11.07 15.05 -17.51
N LYS A 27 11.23 15.02 -16.18
CA LYS A 27 12.05 13.99 -15.55
C LYS A 27 11.52 12.64 -16.00
N GLU A 28 12.31 11.87 -16.75
CA GLU A 28 12.03 10.46 -16.98
C GLU A 28 11.69 9.81 -15.64
N LYS A 29 10.49 9.24 -15.53
CA LYS A 29 10.11 8.51 -14.33
C LYS A 29 11.05 7.33 -14.19
N THR A 30 11.88 7.35 -13.15
CA THR A 30 12.79 6.26 -12.84
C THR A 30 11.98 4.96 -12.76
N LYS A 31 12.34 3.96 -13.57
CA LYS A 31 11.71 2.64 -13.51
C LYS A 31 11.89 2.07 -12.10
N LYS A 32 10.79 1.92 -11.36
CA LYS A 32 10.82 1.40 -9.99
C LYS A 32 11.09 -0.11 -10.03
N GLU A 33 12.21 -0.52 -9.45
CA GLU A 33 12.55 -1.94 -9.28
C GLU A 33 12.06 -2.50 -7.93
N TRP A 34 11.89 -1.61 -6.95
CA TRP A 34 11.46 -1.95 -5.59
C TRP A 34 10.04 -1.45 -5.33
N PHE A 35 9.30 -2.21 -4.55
CA PHE A 35 7.91 -1.94 -4.19
C PHE A 35 7.73 -2.04 -2.69
N PHE A 36 6.92 -1.16 -2.11
CA PHE A 36 6.53 -1.30 -0.72
C PHE A 36 5.66 -2.55 -0.52
N ALA A 37 5.86 -3.22 0.61
CA ALA A 37 5.17 -4.45 0.92
C ALA A 37 4.87 -4.57 2.42
N ILE A 38 3.77 -5.23 2.76
CA ILE A 38 3.49 -5.70 4.13
C ILE A 38 3.01 -7.15 4.13
N ARG A 39 3.18 -7.86 5.24
CA ARG A 39 2.57 -9.18 5.45
C ARG A 39 1.98 -9.32 6.86
N LEU A 40 0.94 -10.14 6.98
CA LEU A 40 0.19 -10.38 8.23
C LEU A 40 0.82 -11.52 9.06
N MET A 41 2.08 -11.33 9.42
CA MET A 41 2.85 -12.32 10.19
C MET A 41 3.45 -11.68 11.44
N ALA A 42 3.22 -12.31 12.58
CA ALA A 42 3.92 -11.96 13.81
C ALA A 42 5.44 -12.06 13.62
N ASN A 43 6.21 -11.12 14.17
CA ASN A 43 7.66 -11.21 14.26
C ASN A 43 8.11 -11.41 15.72
N LEU A 44 9.41 -11.66 15.91
CA LEU A 44 10.01 -11.91 17.23
C LEU A 44 9.87 -10.73 18.19
N ASN A 45 9.61 -9.52 17.68
CA ASN A 45 9.43 -8.30 18.49
C ASN A 45 7.96 -8.05 18.84
N GLY A 46 7.06 -9.00 18.55
CA GLY A 46 5.63 -8.86 18.86
C GLY A 46 4.86 -7.93 17.92
N SER A 47 5.41 -7.53 16.76
CA SER A 47 4.61 -6.86 15.73
C SER A 47 3.81 -7.89 14.96
N LEU A 48 2.50 -7.66 14.79
CA LEU A 48 1.60 -8.52 13.99
C LEU A 48 1.71 -8.26 12.49
N ILE A 49 2.37 -7.17 12.12
CA ILE A 49 2.58 -6.72 10.74
C ILE A 49 4.07 -6.58 10.50
N GLN A 50 4.53 -7.09 9.37
CA GLN A 50 5.90 -6.88 8.92
C GLN A 50 5.89 -5.97 7.70
N THR A 51 6.66 -4.90 7.78
CA THR A 51 6.89 -3.94 6.72
C THR A 51 8.19 -4.25 5.99
N ALA A 52 8.19 -4.08 4.67
CA ALA A 52 9.33 -4.33 3.82
C ALA A 52 9.26 -3.48 2.53
N ILE A 53 10.37 -3.48 1.79
CA ILE A 53 10.34 -3.30 0.34
C ILE A 53 10.77 -4.61 -0.34
N VAL A 54 10.21 -4.87 -1.51
CA VAL A 54 10.48 -6.08 -2.28
C VAL A 54 10.87 -5.76 -3.71
N LYS A 55 11.77 -6.55 -4.27
CA LYS A 55 12.14 -6.51 -5.69
C LYS A 55 11.85 -7.88 -6.31
N PRO A 56 10.97 -7.97 -7.33
CA PRO A 56 10.70 -9.23 -8.02
C PRO A 56 11.98 -9.83 -8.61
N LYS A 57 12.13 -11.15 -8.50
CA LYS A 57 13.22 -11.92 -9.10
C LYS A 57 12.73 -12.67 -10.35
N PRO A 58 13.63 -13.03 -11.28
CA PRO A 58 13.26 -13.78 -12.49
C PRO A 58 12.66 -15.16 -12.22
N ASP A 59 12.93 -15.76 -11.07
CA ASP A 59 12.42 -17.06 -10.63
C ASP A 59 10.99 -17.00 -10.05
N GLY A 60 10.36 -15.83 -10.06
CA GLY A 60 9.03 -15.59 -9.48
C GLY A 60 9.04 -15.29 -7.98
N GLY A 61 10.22 -15.33 -7.33
CA GLY A 61 10.38 -14.93 -5.93
C GLY A 61 10.58 -13.42 -5.76
N TYR A 62 10.91 -13.02 -4.53
CA TYR A 62 11.26 -11.65 -4.18
C TYR A 62 12.63 -11.58 -3.49
N GLU A 63 13.38 -10.53 -3.78
CA GLU A 63 14.37 -9.99 -2.84
C GLU A 63 13.62 -9.13 -1.81
N ILE A 64 13.86 -9.37 -0.52
CA ILE A 64 13.08 -8.77 0.57
C ILE A 64 14.03 -7.97 1.45
N GLN A 65 13.73 -6.69 1.64
CA GLN A 65 14.39 -5.85 2.64
C GLN A 65 13.37 -5.44 3.69
N HIS A 66 13.49 -5.99 4.90
CA HIS A 66 12.65 -5.60 6.04
C HIS A 66 13.02 -4.20 6.52
N ILE A 67 11.99 -3.41 6.82
CA ILE A 67 12.13 -2.03 7.25
C ILE A 67 11.31 -1.86 8.53
N PRO A 68 11.84 -1.24 9.60
CA PRO A 68 11.04 -0.88 10.77
C PRO A 68 9.80 -0.06 10.38
N GLN A 69 8.67 -0.29 11.05
CA GLN A 69 7.39 0.29 10.64
C GLN A 69 7.44 1.83 10.52
N ASP A 70 8.13 2.51 11.44
CA ASP A 70 8.25 3.97 11.45
C ASP A 70 9.07 4.50 10.26
N ASP A 71 10.19 3.85 9.93
CA ASP A 71 11.01 4.17 8.74
C ASP A 71 10.19 3.91 7.47
N TRP A 72 9.47 2.79 7.43
CA TRP A 72 8.63 2.41 6.30
C TRP A 72 7.55 3.46 6.02
N ILE A 73 6.87 3.95 7.06
CA ILE A 73 5.85 4.99 6.89
C ILE A 73 6.48 6.30 6.40
N ARG A 74 7.64 6.70 6.95
CA ARG A 74 8.36 7.90 6.48
C ARG A 74 8.78 7.79 5.02
N GLN A 75 9.19 6.61 4.57
CA GLN A 75 9.52 6.34 3.17
C GLN A 75 8.29 6.39 2.26
N VAL A 76 7.16 5.82 2.70
CA VAL A 76 5.87 5.88 1.99
C VAL A 76 5.34 7.32 1.89
N MET A 77 5.55 8.13 2.92
CA MET A 77 5.19 9.55 2.92
C MET A 77 6.13 10.43 2.07
N GLY A 78 7.25 9.88 1.59
CA GLY A 78 8.27 10.63 0.86
C GLY A 78 9.15 11.52 1.74
N THR A 79 9.06 11.40 3.07
CA THR A 79 9.89 12.17 4.01
C THR A 79 11.28 11.56 4.22
N GLU A 80 11.49 10.33 3.76
CA GLU A 80 12.76 9.60 3.84
C GLU A 80 13.11 8.96 2.49
N ASN A 81 14.41 8.74 2.23
CA ASN A 81 14.86 8.09 1.00
C ASN A 81 14.39 6.63 0.95
N SER A 82 13.98 6.16 -0.23
CA SER A 82 13.62 4.76 -0.43
C SER A 82 13.84 4.34 -1.87
N ASN A 83 14.34 3.12 -2.06
CA ASN A 83 14.43 2.51 -3.39
C ASN A 83 13.03 2.27 -4.00
N ALA A 84 12.00 2.09 -3.17
CA ALA A 84 10.60 1.94 -3.62
C ALA A 84 9.91 3.29 -3.87
N ASN A 85 10.53 4.40 -3.45
CA ASN A 85 10.03 5.76 -3.63
C ASN A 85 11.15 6.77 -3.91
N PRO A 86 11.89 6.60 -5.03
CA PRO A 86 13.03 7.45 -5.34
C PRO A 86 12.64 8.92 -5.52
N ASP A 87 11.42 9.17 -6.01
CA ASP A 87 10.89 10.51 -6.26
C ASP A 87 10.34 11.20 -5.00
N LYS A 88 10.37 10.54 -3.84
CA LYS A 88 9.83 11.06 -2.57
C LYS A 88 8.38 11.53 -2.66
N GLU A 89 7.58 10.81 -3.44
CA GLU A 89 6.16 11.11 -3.56
C GLU A 89 5.43 10.69 -2.29
N ASN A 90 4.45 11.48 -1.84
CA ASN A 90 3.58 11.05 -0.76
C ASN A 90 2.57 10.01 -1.28
N LEU A 91 2.86 8.72 -1.09
CA LEU A 91 2.05 7.64 -1.62
C LEU A 91 0.70 7.49 -0.90
N ILE A 92 0.60 7.91 0.37
CA ILE A 92 -0.68 7.96 1.09
C ILE A 92 -1.67 8.88 0.35
N GLN A 93 -1.18 10.05 -0.07
CA GLN A 93 -1.99 11.01 -0.83
C GLN A 93 -2.19 10.53 -2.27
N LYS A 94 -1.16 10.02 -2.94
CA LYS A 94 -1.23 9.52 -4.32
C LYS A 94 -2.33 8.48 -4.51
N TYR A 95 -2.37 7.48 -3.64
CA TYR A 95 -3.35 6.38 -3.71
C TYR A 95 -4.64 6.68 -2.94
N ASN A 96 -4.78 7.90 -2.40
CA ASN A 96 -5.93 8.33 -1.62
C ASN A 96 -6.28 7.32 -0.52
N VAL A 97 -5.26 6.84 0.21
CA VAL A 97 -5.46 5.96 1.38
C VAL A 97 -6.31 6.68 2.42
N PHE A 98 -6.09 8.00 2.54
CA PHE A 98 -6.98 8.93 3.22
C PHE A 98 -6.71 10.38 2.86
N GLU A 99 -7.68 11.23 3.17
CA GLU A 99 -7.54 12.67 3.04
C GLU A 99 -6.41 13.21 3.93
N VAL A 100 -5.41 13.78 3.28
CA VAL A 100 -4.32 14.52 3.90
C VAL A 100 -4.62 16.01 3.73
N PRO A 101 -4.84 16.78 4.81
CA PRO A 101 -5.48 18.10 4.75
C PRO A 101 -4.70 19.18 3.99
N ASN A 102 -3.40 19.02 3.73
CA ASN A 102 -2.57 19.90 2.88
C ASN A 102 -1.27 19.16 2.45
N LYS A 103 -0.41 19.79 1.64
CA LYS A 103 0.93 19.24 1.34
C LYS A 103 1.73 18.97 2.63
N ILE A 104 2.45 17.84 2.67
CA ILE A 104 3.31 17.43 3.78
C ILE A 104 4.59 18.31 3.83
N THR A 105 4.43 19.58 4.12
CA THR A 105 5.55 20.50 4.43
C THR A 105 5.46 21.02 5.86
N ASN A 106 4.27 20.96 6.47
CA ASN A 106 4.03 21.31 7.86
C ASN A 106 4.29 20.09 8.77
N GLU A 107 5.03 20.29 9.86
CA GLU A 107 5.38 19.23 10.81
C GLU A 107 4.14 18.58 11.46
N GLY A 108 3.10 19.37 11.79
CA GLY A 108 1.85 18.82 12.32
C GLY A 108 1.12 17.91 11.33
N ILE A 109 1.26 18.16 10.02
CA ILE A 109 0.67 17.29 8.98
C ILE A 109 1.48 16.00 8.83
N LYS A 110 2.81 16.08 8.95
CA LYS A 110 3.67 14.89 8.97
C LYS A 110 3.27 13.98 10.13
N GLU A 111 3.19 14.55 11.34
CA GLU A 111 2.83 13.80 12.53
C GLU A 111 1.42 13.20 12.42
N PHE A 112 0.44 13.98 11.96
CA PHE A 112 -0.91 13.47 11.69
C PHE A 112 -0.90 12.28 10.72
N THR A 113 -0.18 12.41 9.59
CA THR A 113 -0.12 11.37 8.56
C THR A 113 0.59 10.12 9.08
N LEU A 114 1.69 10.30 9.81
CA LEU A 114 2.44 9.23 10.46
C LEU A 114 1.55 8.46 11.45
N ASN A 115 0.93 9.16 12.40
CA ASN A 115 0.10 8.56 13.44
C ASN A 115 -1.13 7.87 12.87
N LYS A 116 -1.78 8.49 11.86
CA LYS A 116 -2.94 7.88 11.19
C LYS A 116 -2.54 6.64 10.40
N THR A 117 -1.38 6.63 9.74
CA THR A 117 -0.86 5.45 9.04
C THR A 117 -0.51 4.33 10.02
N LYS A 118 0.14 4.65 11.15
CA LYS A 118 0.39 3.70 12.24
C LYS A 118 -0.89 3.06 12.74
N ALA A 119 -1.95 3.86 12.95
CA ALA A 119 -3.25 3.36 13.40
C ALA A 119 -3.94 2.44 12.37
N ILE A 120 -3.74 2.65 11.07
CA ILE A 120 -4.24 1.74 10.03
C ILE A 120 -3.48 0.42 10.11
N LEU A 121 -2.14 0.47 10.09
CA LEU A 121 -1.30 -0.73 10.15
C LEU A 121 -1.57 -1.54 11.43
N SER A 122 -1.71 -0.88 12.58
CA SER A 122 -2.01 -1.54 13.85
C SER A 122 -3.40 -2.17 13.93
N ASN A 123 -4.29 -1.92 12.96
CA ASN A 123 -5.59 -2.58 12.85
C ASN A 123 -5.60 -3.74 11.84
N LEU A 124 -4.57 -3.89 11.01
CA LEU A 124 -4.54 -4.94 9.99
C LEU A 124 -4.50 -6.36 10.55
N TRP A 125 -4.07 -6.54 11.81
CA TRP A 125 -4.15 -7.86 12.46
C TRP A 125 -5.59 -8.39 12.49
N ARG A 126 -6.60 -7.51 12.52
CA ARG A 126 -8.02 -7.88 12.53
C ARG A 126 -8.42 -8.65 11.28
N LEU A 127 -7.65 -8.55 10.18
CA LEU A 127 -7.86 -9.37 8.98
C LEU A 127 -7.54 -10.85 9.23
N LYS A 128 -6.60 -11.15 10.12
CA LYS A 128 -6.12 -12.52 10.33
C LYS A 128 -6.69 -13.17 11.58
N TYR A 129 -6.82 -12.42 12.67
CA TYR A 129 -7.25 -12.96 13.96
C TYR A 129 -8.67 -12.51 14.29
N SER A 130 -9.45 -13.36 14.95
CA SER A 130 -10.79 -13.02 15.45
C SER A 130 -10.73 -12.32 16.82
N GLU A 131 -9.61 -12.47 17.52
CA GLU A 131 -9.31 -11.89 18.82
C GLU A 131 -7.86 -11.41 18.84
N TYR A 132 -7.52 -10.48 19.71
CA TYR A 132 -6.13 -10.00 19.78
C TYR A 132 -5.19 -11.15 20.19
N PRO A 133 -4.15 -11.46 19.38
CA PRO A 133 -3.38 -12.71 19.54
C PRO A 133 -2.32 -12.67 20.65
N PHE A 134 -2.13 -11.53 21.30
CA PHE A 134 -1.20 -11.40 22.42
C PHE A 134 -1.96 -11.08 23.70
N PHE A 135 -1.43 -11.52 24.84
CA PHE A 135 -1.97 -11.12 26.13
C PHE A 135 -1.68 -9.64 26.37
N ASP A 136 -2.73 -8.82 26.34
CA ASP A 136 -2.66 -7.40 26.58
C ASP A 136 -3.95 -6.99 27.30
N PRO A 137 -3.92 -6.73 28.63
CA PRO A 137 -5.11 -6.39 29.40
C PRO A 137 -5.95 -5.25 28.81
N GLU A 138 -5.31 -4.29 28.13
CA GLU A 138 -6.00 -3.15 27.50
C GLU A 138 -6.69 -3.54 26.19
N ARG A 139 -6.23 -4.62 25.55
CA ARG A 139 -6.68 -5.06 24.23
C ARG A 139 -7.33 -6.45 24.22
N ASN A 140 -7.44 -7.11 25.36
CA ASN A 140 -8.08 -8.43 25.47
C ASN A 140 -9.57 -8.40 25.07
N GLN A 141 -10.20 -7.23 25.01
CA GLN A 141 -11.57 -7.05 24.52
C GLN A 141 -11.64 -6.71 23.02
N ASP A 142 -10.51 -6.41 22.36
CA ASP A 142 -10.48 -6.11 20.94
C ASP A 142 -10.91 -7.34 20.12
N LYS A 143 -11.97 -7.17 19.33
CA LYS A 143 -12.41 -8.18 18.36
C LYS A 143 -11.85 -7.93 16.97
N GLY A 144 -11.23 -8.94 16.39
CA GLY A 144 -10.84 -8.91 15.01
C GLY A 144 -12.02 -9.06 14.06
N TRP A 145 -11.74 -8.97 12.77
CA TRP A 145 -12.72 -9.11 11.70
C TRP A 145 -12.71 -10.51 11.09
N ALA A 146 -11.63 -11.26 11.26
CA ALA A 146 -11.54 -12.66 10.88
C ALA A 146 -12.57 -13.48 11.65
N LYS A 147 -13.21 -14.41 10.95
CA LYS A 147 -14.10 -15.40 11.53
C LYS A 147 -13.87 -16.71 10.80
N ASN A 148 -13.46 -17.73 11.54
CA ASN A 148 -13.38 -19.08 11.03
C ASN A 148 -14.72 -19.81 11.31
N PRO A 149 -15.16 -20.73 10.44
CA PRO A 149 -16.34 -21.54 10.73
C PRO A 149 -16.22 -22.41 11.98
N ASP A 150 -15.00 -22.83 12.34
CA ASP A 150 -14.69 -23.38 13.65
C ASP A 150 -14.36 -22.22 14.61
N ASP A 151 -15.24 -21.97 15.58
CA ASP A 151 -15.10 -20.88 16.55
C ASP A 151 -13.88 -21.02 17.46
N LYS A 152 -13.27 -22.20 17.52
CA LYS A 152 -12.01 -22.45 18.23
C LYS A 152 -10.79 -21.94 17.45
N ILE A 153 -10.93 -21.70 16.15
CA ILE A 153 -9.85 -21.21 15.30
C ILE A 153 -9.88 -19.69 15.28
N THR A 154 -9.06 -19.07 16.11
CA THR A 154 -8.99 -17.61 16.27
C THR A 154 -7.87 -16.94 15.47
N TRP A 155 -7.04 -17.72 14.78
CA TRP A 155 -5.76 -17.28 14.20
C TRP A 155 -5.70 -17.27 12.66
N MET A 156 -6.81 -17.59 12.02
CA MET A 156 -7.00 -17.45 10.57
C MET A 156 -8.44 -17.05 10.24
N PRO A 157 -8.65 -16.32 9.14
CA PRO A 157 -9.97 -16.07 8.58
C PRO A 157 -10.51 -17.30 7.85
N SER A 158 -11.78 -17.23 7.47
CA SER A 158 -12.41 -18.20 6.58
C SER A 158 -11.90 -18.13 5.14
N GLU A 159 -12.26 -19.12 4.33
CA GLU A 159 -11.99 -19.12 2.89
C GLU A 159 -12.67 -17.94 2.18
N GLY A 160 -13.96 -17.66 2.47
CA GLY A 160 -14.67 -16.52 1.87
C GLY A 160 -13.99 -15.17 2.15
N GLN A 161 -13.35 -15.05 3.32
CA GLN A 161 -12.54 -13.89 3.68
C GLN A 161 -11.23 -13.83 2.89
N ILE A 162 -10.54 -14.96 2.70
CA ILE A 162 -9.34 -15.01 1.83
C ILE A 162 -9.71 -14.62 0.39
N GLN A 163 -10.85 -15.06 -0.13
CA GLN A 163 -11.32 -14.70 -1.48
C GLN A 163 -11.50 -13.19 -1.63
N LEU A 164 -11.98 -12.49 -0.60
CA LEU A 164 -12.06 -11.02 -0.60
C LEU A 164 -10.70 -10.33 -0.54
N LEU A 165 -9.64 -11.02 -0.13
CA LEU A 165 -8.28 -10.48 -0.11
C LEU A 165 -7.50 -10.75 -1.41
N LYS A 166 -7.90 -11.73 -2.21
CA LYS A 166 -7.24 -12.07 -3.49
C LYS A 166 -7.10 -10.89 -4.46
N PRO A 167 -8.07 -9.97 -4.60
CA PRO A 167 -7.90 -8.78 -5.45
C PRO A 167 -6.75 -7.86 -5.03
N TYR A 168 -6.25 -7.98 -3.80
CA TYR A 168 -5.05 -7.26 -3.33
C TYR A 168 -3.75 -8.03 -3.57
N GLY A 169 -3.77 -9.06 -4.42
CA GLY A 169 -2.59 -9.76 -4.90
C GLY A 169 -2.04 -10.86 -3.99
N ILE A 170 -2.82 -11.30 -2.99
CA ILE A 170 -2.42 -12.44 -2.13
C ILE A 170 -3.18 -13.71 -2.51
N THR A 171 -2.50 -14.86 -2.42
CA THR A 171 -3.13 -16.19 -2.49
C THR A 171 -3.33 -16.75 -1.09
N ASN A 172 -2.36 -16.49 -0.21
CA ASN A 172 -2.33 -16.90 1.19
C ASN A 172 -2.05 -15.70 2.09
N LEU A 173 -2.46 -15.76 3.35
CA LEU A 173 -2.21 -14.66 4.32
C LEU A 173 -0.74 -14.46 4.70
N SER A 174 0.11 -15.42 4.36
CA SER A 174 1.56 -15.31 4.50
C SER A 174 2.19 -14.44 3.41
N ASP A 175 1.47 -14.20 2.32
CA ASP A 175 1.97 -13.46 1.17
C ASP A 175 2.10 -11.98 1.52
N PHE A 176 2.93 -11.28 0.73
CA PHE A 176 3.02 -9.85 0.82
C PHE A 176 1.90 -9.20 0.01
N PHE A 177 1.25 -8.19 0.60
CA PHE A 177 0.54 -7.17 -0.16
C PHE A 177 1.58 -6.19 -0.70
N ILE A 178 1.61 -5.97 -2.02
CA ILE A 178 2.73 -5.28 -2.70
C ILE A 178 2.21 -4.12 -3.55
N GLY A 179 2.95 -3.01 -3.54
CA GLY A 179 2.78 -1.94 -4.51
C GLY A 179 1.40 -1.27 -4.43
N GLU A 180 0.73 -1.09 -5.57
CA GLU A 180 -0.59 -0.43 -5.64
C GLU A 180 -1.65 -1.20 -4.85
N HIS A 181 -1.70 -2.53 -4.97
CA HIS A 181 -2.65 -3.38 -4.25
C HIS A 181 -2.55 -3.25 -2.72
N LEU A 182 -1.33 -3.00 -2.21
CA LEU A 182 -1.16 -2.67 -0.80
C LEU A 182 -1.91 -1.38 -0.44
N PHE A 183 -1.76 -0.32 -1.22
CA PHE A 183 -2.41 0.95 -0.91
C PHE A 183 -3.93 0.89 -1.07
N ASP A 184 -4.43 0.10 -2.03
CA ASP A 184 -5.85 -0.21 -2.15
C ASP A 184 -6.37 -0.91 -0.88
N LEU A 185 -5.64 -1.90 -0.36
CA LEU A 185 -5.99 -2.53 0.92
C LEU A 185 -6.04 -1.50 2.04
N LEU A 186 -4.99 -0.68 2.22
CA LEU A 186 -4.91 0.30 3.31
C LEU A 186 -6.06 1.33 3.25
N LYS A 187 -6.53 1.64 2.05
CA LYS A 187 -7.70 2.49 1.82
C LYS A 187 -8.99 1.77 2.23
N ASP A 188 -9.20 0.57 1.73
CA ASP A 188 -10.44 -0.17 1.85
C ASP A 188 -10.69 -0.72 3.26
N VAL A 189 -9.65 -1.15 3.98
CA VAL A 189 -9.77 -1.68 5.35
C VAL A 189 -10.34 -0.67 6.34
N ARG A 190 -10.38 0.61 5.98
CA ARG A 190 -10.98 1.68 6.78
C ARG A 190 -12.45 1.92 6.46
N ASN A 191 -12.91 1.46 5.31
CA ASN A 191 -14.28 1.63 4.87
C ASN A 191 -15.18 0.63 5.62
N ARG A 192 -16.21 1.14 6.29
CA ARG A 192 -17.10 0.30 7.10
C ARG A 192 -17.89 -0.70 6.28
N ASP A 193 -18.29 -0.35 5.06
CA ASP A 193 -18.99 -1.27 4.18
C ASP A 193 -18.06 -2.40 3.72
N TRP A 194 -16.78 -2.08 3.45
CA TRP A 194 -15.78 -3.10 3.16
C TRP A 194 -15.56 -4.03 4.36
N GLN A 195 -15.39 -3.49 5.57
CA GLN A 195 -15.25 -4.27 6.80
C GLN A 195 -16.47 -5.19 7.01
N ASN A 196 -17.68 -4.68 6.78
CA ASN A 196 -18.90 -5.47 6.89
C ASN A 196 -18.94 -6.61 5.87
N ARG A 197 -18.58 -6.35 4.60
CA ARG A 197 -18.47 -7.41 3.58
C ARG A 197 -17.44 -8.46 3.98
N TYR A 198 -16.29 -8.03 4.49
CA TYR A 198 -15.26 -8.93 4.99
C TYR A 198 -15.78 -9.82 6.11
N ILE A 199 -16.43 -9.26 7.12
CA ILE A 199 -17.01 -10.01 8.25
C ILE A 199 -18.12 -10.97 7.78
N GLN A 200 -18.97 -10.55 6.85
CA GLN A 200 -20.09 -11.35 6.34
C GLN A 200 -19.64 -12.51 5.43
N SER A 201 -18.53 -12.34 4.72
CA SER A 201 -17.96 -13.40 3.86
C SER A 201 -17.55 -14.66 4.63
N ALA A 202 -17.45 -14.58 5.96
CA ALA A 202 -17.13 -15.72 6.81
C ALA A 202 -18.12 -16.87 6.77
N GLY A 203 -19.38 -16.59 6.43
CA GLY A 203 -20.42 -17.61 6.25
C GLY A 203 -20.58 -18.09 4.81
N VAL A 204 -19.79 -17.56 3.86
CA VAL A 204 -19.92 -17.88 2.43
C VAL A 204 -18.94 -18.99 2.07
N TYR A 205 -19.45 -20.22 2.01
CA TYR A 205 -18.73 -21.35 1.43
C TYR A 205 -18.83 -21.27 -0.09
N TYR A 206 -17.75 -20.85 -0.75
CA TYR A 206 -17.61 -21.08 -2.18
C TYR A 206 -17.36 -22.57 -2.35
N LYS A 207 -18.33 -23.29 -2.93
CA LYS A 207 -18.02 -24.58 -3.55
C LYS A 207 -17.09 -24.24 -4.71
N ASP A 208 -15.85 -24.71 -4.65
CA ASP A 208 -15.02 -24.77 -5.84
C ASP A 208 -15.86 -25.47 -6.91
N THR A 209 -16.17 -24.71 -7.97
CA THR A 209 -16.71 -25.30 -9.18
C THR A 209 -15.49 -25.81 -9.91
N ASP A 210 -15.16 -27.07 -9.62
CA ASP A 210 -14.13 -27.83 -10.30
C ASP A 210 -14.28 -27.66 -11.82
N ASN A 211 -13.20 -27.21 -12.45
CA ASN A 211 -12.91 -27.41 -13.87
C ASN A 211 -11.66 -28.28 -13.97
#